data_AF-A0A1S3P8R7-F1
#
_entry.id   AF-A0A1S3P8R7-F1
#
_cell.length_a   1.000
_cell.length_b   1.000
_cell.length_c   1.000
_cell.angle_alpha   90.00
_cell.angle_beta   90.00
_cell.angle_gamma   90.00
#
_symmetry.space_group_name_H-M   'P 1'
#
loop_
_entity.id
_entity.type
_entity.pdbx_description
1 polymer ?
#
loop_
_entity_poly.entity_id
_entity_poly.type
_entity_poly.pdbx_seq_one_letter_code
_entity_poly.pdbx_strand_id
1 'polypeptide(L)'
;KDLFCYRCGEPGHVARDCERTEDACYNCGRGGHISRDCKEPKKEREQVCYNCGKAGHVARDCDHANEQKCYSCGGFGHIQKGCEKVKCYRCGEIGHVAVQCSKASEVNCYNCGKSGHLAKECTIEATA
;
A
#
# COMPACT_ATOMS: atom_id res chain seq x y z
N LYS A 1 -3.09 19.23 4.42
CA LYS A 1 -3.63 17.92 3.96
C LYS A 1 -3.34 16.95 5.08
N ASP A 2 -4.32 16.71 5.94
CA ASP A 2 -4.16 15.88 7.13
C ASP A 2 -3.65 14.50 6.73
N LEU A 3 -2.56 14.09 7.38
CA LEU A 3 -1.90 12.82 7.14
C LEU A 3 -2.63 11.76 7.95
N PHE A 4 -3.55 11.05 7.30
CA PHE A 4 -4.26 9.94 7.90
C PHE A 4 -3.50 8.63 7.69
N CYS A 5 -3.35 7.86 8.76
CA CYS A 5 -2.76 6.54 8.70
C CYS A 5 -3.79 5.54 8.15
N TYR A 6 -3.55 4.99 6.96
CA TYR A 6 -4.44 3.97 6.37
C TYR A 6 -4.45 2.64 7.13
N ARG A 7 -3.48 2.40 8.02
CA ARG A 7 -3.44 1.20 8.86
C ARG A 7 -4.30 1.32 10.11
N CYS A 8 -4.32 2.45 10.81
CA CYS A 8 -5.09 2.58 12.05
C CYS A 8 -6.29 3.54 11.97
N GLY A 9 -6.37 4.36 10.91
CA GLY A 9 -7.40 5.38 10.73
C GLY A 9 -7.14 6.68 11.49
N GLU A 10 -6.10 6.73 12.33
CA GLU A 10 -5.78 7.92 13.15
C GLU A 10 -5.00 8.96 12.33
N PRO A 11 -5.27 10.27 12.55
CA PRO A 11 -4.47 11.34 11.96
C PRO A 11 -3.09 11.47 12.66
N GLY A 12 -2.14 12.11 11.98
CA GLY A 12 -0.86 12.53 12.58
C GLY A 12 0.35 11.67 12.21
N HIS A 13 0.16 10.55 11.51
CA HIS A 13 1.25 9.70 11.02
C HIS A 13 0.87 8.95 9.73
N VAL A 14 1.86 8.43 8.99
CA VAL A 14 1.63 7.49 7.88
C VAL A 14 1.65 6.05 8.36
N ALA A 15 1.07 5.14 7.58
CA ALA A 15 1.02 3.70 7.88
C ALA A 15 2.39 3.04 8.19
N ARG A 16 3.49 3.63 7.69
CA ARG A 16 4.84 3.12 7.98
C ARG A 16 5.31 3.43 9.41
N ASP A 17 4.89 4.56 9.96
CA ASP A 17 5.24 5.01 11.30
C ASP A 17 4.13 4.65 12.30
N CYS A 18 3.22 3.74 11.91
CA CYS A 18 2.11 3.27 12.73
C CYS A 18 2.56 2.10 13.61
N GLU A 19 2.39 2.24 14.92
CA GLU A 19 2.72 1.21 15.91
C GLU A 19 1.77 0.01 15.88
N ARG A 20 0.60 0.14 15.23
CA ARG A 20 -0.33 -0.97 14.99
C ARG A 20 0.25 -1.90 13.94
N THR A 21 0.17 -3.21 14.18
CA THR A 21 0.51 -4.25 13.19
C THR A 21 -0.69 -4.60 12.31
N GLU A 22 -1.90 -4.55 12.87
CA GLU A 22 -3.14 -4.92 12.20
C GLU A 22 -3.75 -3.74 11.43
N ASP A 23 -4.21 -4.02 10.21
CA ASP A 23 -5.01 -3.09 9.43
C ASP A 23 -6.39 -2.90 10.06
N ALA A 24 -6.77 -1.64 10.25
CA ALA A 24 -8.08 -1.23 10.68
C ALA A 24 -9.06 -1.38 9.54
N CYS A 25 -10.23 -1.92 9.84
CA CYS A 25 -11.34 -1.97 8.90
C CYS A 25 -11.71 -0.55 8.43
N TYR A 26 -11.66 -0.29 7.12
CA TYR A 26 -12.04 1.00 6.54
C TYR A 26 -13.51 1.40 6.74
N ASN A 27 -14.35 0.52 7.29
CA ASN A 27 -15.73 0.84 7.64
C ASN A 27 -15.87 1.32 9.10
N CYS A 28 -15.35 0.55 10.06
CA CYS A 28 -15.57 0.82 11.49
C CYS A 28 -14.30 1.26 12.27
N GLY A 29 -13.12 1.26 11.64
CA GLY A 29 -11.84 1.64 12.26
C GLY A 29 -11.24 0.62 13.24
N ARG A 30 -11.92 -0.51 13.45
CA ARG A 30 -11.46 -1.60 14.33
C ARG A 30 -10.63 -2.61 13.53
N GLY A 31 -9.55 -3.10 14.13
CA GLY A 31 -8.71 -4.16 13.56
C GLY A 31 -9.35 -5.55 13.67
N GLY A 32 -8.63 -6.57 13.19
CA GLY A 32 -9.03 -7.98 13.24
C GLY A 32 -10.03 -8.42 12.18
N HIS A 33 -10.38 -7.53 11.23
CA HIS A 33 -11.19 -7.86 10.06
C HIS A 33 -11.02 -6.81 8.96
N ILE A 34 -11.27 -7.21 7.70
CA ILE A 34 -11.33 -6.28 6.56
C ILE A 34 -12.74 -5.72 6.38
N SER A 35 -12.88 -4.65 5.59
CA SER A 35 -14.19 -4.00 5.34
C SER A 35 -15.26 -4.92 4.75
N ARG A 36 -14.85 -5.99 4.07
CA ARG A 36 -15.77 -7.00 3.54
C ARG A 36 -16.42 -7.84 4.64
N ASP A 37 -15.69 -8.11 5.72
CA ASP A 37 -16.11 -8.94 6.84
C ASP A 37 -16.66 -8.10 8.02
N CYS A 38 -16.86 -6.80 7.79
CA CYS A 38 -17.39 -5.89 8.79
C CYS A 38 -18.89 -6.10 9.00
N LYS A 39 -19.29 -6.43 10.22
CA LYS A 39 -20.70 -6.61 10.62
C LYS A 39 -21.44 -5.29 10.87
N GLU A 40 -20.72 -4.18 10.98
CA GLU A 40 -21.32 -2.87 11.17
C GLU A 40 -21.95 -2.37 9.87
N PRO A 41 -23.02 -1.56 9.95
CA PRO A 41 -23.57 -0.92 8.76
C PRO A 41 -22.48 -0.14 8.02
N LYS A 42 -22.52 -0.16 6.69
CA LYS A 42 -21.60 0.63 5.88
C LYS A 42 -21.82 2.09 6.22
N LYS A 43 -20.81 2.75 6.78
CA LYS A 43 -20.86 4.20 6.95
C LYS A 43 -20.98 4.82 5.56
N GLU A 44 -21.90 5.77 5.38
CA GLU A 44 -21.89 6.60 4.20
C GLU A 44 -20.65 7.50 4.27
N ARG A 45 -19.66 7.13 3.46
CA ARG A 45 -18.46 7.91 3.21
C ARG A 45 -18.52 8.27 1.74
N GLU A 46 -18.24 9.53 1.44
CA GLU A 46 -18.19 10.00 0.06
C GLU A 46 -17.33 9.05 -0.75
N GLN A 47 -17.94 8.44 -1.77
CA GLN A 47 -17.26 7.52 -2.66
C GLN A 47 -16.28 8.32 -3.50
N VAL A 48 -15.06 8.47 -2.99
CA VAL A 48 -13.96 9.14 -3.66
C VAL A 48 -13.21 8.14 -4.53
N CYS A 49 -12.97 8.53 -5.77
CA CYS A 49 -12.20 7.76 -6.71
C CYS A 49 -10.74 7.69 -6.27
N TYR A 50 -10.20 6.47 -6.13
CA TYR A 50 -8.81 6.27 -5.74
C TYR A 50 -7.78 6.68 -6.82
N ASN A 51 -8.22 6.86 -8.07
CA ASN A 51 -7.36 7.30 -9.18
C ASN A 51 -7.23 8.83 -9.24
N CYS A 52 -8.35 9.56 -9.24
CA CYS A 52 -8.36 11.02 -9.42
C CYS A 52 -8.71 11.82 -8.14
N GLY A 53 -9.16 11.16 -7.07
CA GLY A 53 -9.54 11.79 -5.81
C GLY A 53 -10.89 12.52 -5.81
N LYS A 54 -11.64 12.51 -6.92
CA LYS A 54 -12.96 13.14 -7.02
C LYS A 54 -14.06 12.21 -6.49
N ALA A 55 -15.07 12.77 -5.84
CA ALA A 55 -16.24 12.04 -5.35
C ALA A 55 -17.19 11.63 -6.50
N GLY A 56 -18.10 10.69 -6.22
CA GLY A 56 -19.21 10.29 -7.11
C GLY A 56 -18.94 9.08 -8.00
N HIS A 57 -17.74 8.48 -7.95
CA HIS A 57 -17.42 7.26 -8.71
C HIS A 57 -16.28 6.46 -8.04
N VAL A 58 -16.18 5.17 -8.33
CA VAL A 58 -15.02 4.35 -7.92
C VAL A 58 -13.93 4.38 -9.00
N ALA A 59 -12.72 3.94 -8.65
CA ALA A 59 -11.57 3.88 -9.56
C ALA A 59 -11.86 3.14 -10.88
N ARG A 60 -12.74 2.14 -10.87
CA ARG A 60 -13.10 1.37 -12.07
C ARG A 60 -13.94 2.18 -13.07
N ASP A 61 -14.77 3.09 -12.57
CA ASP A 61 -15.67 3.92 -13.36
C ASP A 61 -15.09 5.34 -13.54
N CYS A 62 -13.75 5.47 -13.49
CA CYS A 62 -13.07 6.74 -13.60
C CYS A 62 -12.67 7.04 -15.04
N ASP A 63 -13.35 8.00 -15.67
CA ASP A 63 -13.00 8.51 -17.02
C ASP A 63 -11.61 9.17 -17.07
N HIS A 64 -11.02 9.45 -15.91
CA HIS A 64 -9.71 10.07 -15.75
C HIS A 64 -8.67 9.08 -15.22
N ALA A 65 -8.78 7.78 -15.54
CA ALA A 65 -7.78 6.78 -15.16
C ALA A 65 -6.34 7.17 -15.58
N ASN A 66 -6.21 7.98 -16.64
CA ASN A 66 -4.93 8.50 -17.13
C ASN A 66 -4.30 9.58 -16.22
N GLU A 67 -5.12 10.22 -15.37
CA GLU A 67 -4.67 11.14 -14.32
C GLU A 67 -4.19 10.40 -13.06
N GLN A 68 -4.15 9.06 -13.09
CA GLN A 68 -3.65 8.27 -11.98
C GLN A 68 -2.21 8.67 -11.68
N LYS A 69 -2.01 9.21 -10.47
CA LYS A 69 -0.68 9.49 -9.94
C LYS A 69 0.04 8.18 -9.63
N CYS A 70 1.31 8.11 -9.97
CA CYS A 70 2.19 7.03 -9.58
C CYS A 70 2.39 7.06 -8.05
N TYR A 71 1.96 6.02 -7.34
CA TYR A 71 2.10 5.95 -5.88
C TYR A 71 3.57 5.91 -5.41
N SER A 72 4.53 5.61 -6.29
CA SER A 72 5.96 5.60 -5.95
C SER A 72 6.67 6.93 -6.13
N CYS A 73 6.35 7.71 -7.17
CA CYS A 73 7.07 8.96 -7.48
C CYS A 73 6.17 10.20 -7.48
N GLY A 74 4.86 10.05 -7.36
CA GLY A 74 3.89 11.15 -7.43
C GLY A 74 3.66 11.72 -8.84
N GLY A 75 4.37 11.24 -9.87
CA GLY A 75 4.21 11.67 -11.25
C GLY A 75 2.93 11.16 -11.92
N PHE A 76 2.53 11.79 -13.02
CA PHE A 76 1.34 11.43 -13.79
C PHE A 76 1.71 10.65 -15.06
N GLY A 77 0.72 10.02 -15.71
CA GLY A 77 0.89 9.32 -16.99
C GLY A 77 1.50 7.92 -16.90
N HIS A 78 1.79 7.41 -15.69
CA HIS A 78 2.25 6.04 -15.47
C HIS A 78 1.86 5.54 -14.08
N ILE A 79 1.71 4.23 -13.94
CA ILE A 79 1.49 3.54 -12.66
C ILE A 79 2.82 3.07 -12.06
N GLN A 80 2.83 2.63 -10.79
CA GLN A 80 4.03 2.13 -10.11
C GLN A 80 4.83 1.11 -10.94
N LYS A 81 4.15 0.23 -11.68
CA LYS A 81 4.79 -0.79 -12.54
C LYS A 81 5.60 -0.19 -13.70
N GLY A 82 5.21 0.97 -14.21
CA GLY A 82 5.92 1.71 -15.28
C GLY A 82 6.73 2.88 -14.76
N CYS A 83 7.02 2.94 -13.45
CA CYS A 83 7.71 4.06 -12.84
C CYS A 83 9.22 3.94 -12.98
N GLU A 84 9.80 4.74 -13.86
CA GLU A 84 11.25 4.85 -14.05
C GLU A 84 11.94 5.51 -12.85
N LYS A 85 11.18 6.32 -12.10
CA LYS A 85 11.62 6.99 -10.86
C LYS A 85 11.32 6.16 -9.61
N VAL A 86 11.07 4.86 -9.74
CA VAL A 86 10.82 4.00 -8.59
C VAL A 86 12.06 4.00 -7.69
N LYS A 87 11.88 4.41 -6.44
CA LYS A 87 12.93 4.40 -5.42
C LYS A 87 12.98 3.01 -4.79
N CYS A 88 14.13 2.37 -4.84
CA CYS A 88 14.39 1.11 -4.18
C CYS A 88 14.26 1.30 -2.66
N TYR A 89 13.34 0.59 -2.04
CA TYR A 89 13.10 0.67 -0.60
C TYR A 89 14.23 0.06 0.24
N ARG A 90 15.13 -0.72 -0.37
CA ARG A 90 16.29 -1.33 0.31
C ARG A 90 17.53 -0.44 0.32
N CYS A 91 17.84 0.24 -0.77
CA CYS A 91 19.07 1.04 -0.89
C CYS A 91 18.84 2.54 -1.12
N GLY A 92 17.59 2.96 -1.34
CA GLY A 92 17.23 4.36 -1.55
C GLY A 92 17.54 4.92 -2.95
N GLU A 93 18.16 4.15 -3.83
CA GLU A 93 18.47 4.56 -5.20
C GLU A 93 17.24 4.47 -6.11
N ILE A 94 17.18 5.31 -7.15
CA ILE A 94 16.11 5.28 -8.15
C ILE A 94 16.45 4.34 -9.32
N GLY A 95 15.44 3.91 -10.07
CA GLY A 95 15.62 3.17 -11.33
C GLY A 95 15.59 1.65 -11.19
N HIS A 96 15.33 1.10 -10.00
CA HIS A 96 15.10 -0.32 -9.81
C HIS A 96 14.18 -0.60 -8.62
N VAL A 97 13.47 -1.72 -8.66
CA VAL A 97 12.70 -2.22 -7.52
C VAL A 97 13.60 -3.00 -6.56
N ALA A 98 13.22 -3.09 -5.28
CA ALA A 98 14.01 -3.78 -4.25
C ALA A 98 14.43 -5.22 -4.59
N VAL A 99 13.65 -5.93 -5.41
CA VAL A 99 14.00 -7.29 -5.84
C VAL A 99 15.21 -7.33 -6.78
N GLN A 100 15.49 -6.24 -7.49
CA GLN A 100 16.61 -6.07 -8.43
C GLN A 100 17.77 -5.27 -7.81
N CYS A 101 17.75 -5.07 -6.49
CA CYS A 101 18.76 -4.26 -5.80
C CYS A 101 20.04 -5.07 -5.53
N SER A 102 21.11 -4.77 -6.28
CA SER A 102 22.42 -5.42 -6.13
C SER A 102 23.18 -5.01 -4.86
N LYS A 103 22.82 -3.88 -4.23
CA LYS A 103 23.49 -3.34 -3.03
C LYS A 103 23.04 -3.98 -1.71
N ALA A 104 21.93 -4.73 -1.70
CA ALA A 104 21.36 -5.28 -0.48
C ALA A 104 21.88 -6.71 -0.26
N SER A 105 22.99 -6.81 0.47
CA SER A 105 23.31 -8.02 1.21
C SER A 105 22.16 -8.33 2.17
N GLU A 106 21.63 -9.55 2.10
CA GLU A 106 20.47 -10.06 2.86
C GLU A 106 19.09 -9.69 2.32
N VAL A 107 18.64 -10.50 1.35
CA VAL A 107 17.23 -10.65 1.01
C VAL A 107 16.52 -11.22 2.23
N ASN A 108 15.68 -10.42 2.89
CA ASN A 108 14.78 -10.88 3.95
C ASN A 108 13.45 -11.30 3.34
N CYS A 109 13.00 -12.50 3.71
CA CYS A 109 11.71 -13.03 3.29
C CYS A 109 10.59 -12.25 3.97
N TYR A 110 9.67 -11.69 3.17
CA TYR A 110 8.52 -10.94 3.70
C TYR A 110 7.51 -11.83 4.44
N ASN A 111 7.49 -13.14 4.16
CA ASN A 111 6.56 -14.07 4.79
C ASN A 111 7.08 -14.61 6.15
N CYS A 112 8.39 -14.76 6.33
CA CYS A 112 8.95 -15.40 7.53
C CYS A 112 10.06 -14.60 8.23
N GLY A 113 10.43 -13.43 7.72
CA GLY A 113 11.43 -12.53 8.29
C GLY A 113 12.88 -13.03 8.21
N LYS A 114 13.14 -14.26 7.77
CA LYS A 114 14.50 -14.81 7.68
C LYS A 114 15.24 -14.29 6.44
N SER A 115 16.55 -14.06 6.59
CA SER A 115 17.43 -13.70 5.48
C SER A 115 17.76 -14.93 4.60
N GLY A 116 18.13 -14.68 3.34
CA GLY A 116 18.66 -15.68 2.41
C GLY A 116 17.70 -16.19 1.32
N HIS A 117 16.42 -15.80 1.32
CA HIS A 117 15.46 -16.20 0.28
C HIS A 117 14.32 -15.19 0.07
N LEU A 118 13.75 -15.15 -1.13
CA LEU A 118 12.58 -14.31 -1.44
C LEU A 118 11.30 -14.94 -0.90
N ALA A 119 10.25 -14.13 -0.69
CA ALA A 119 8.93 -14.61 -0.29
C ALA A 119 8.34 -15.70 -1.21
N LYS A 120 8.74 -15.71 -2.49
CA LYS A 120 8.35 -16.73 -3.47
C LYS A 120 9.04 -18.09 -3.26
N GLU A 121 10.19 -18.09 -2.60
CA GLU A 121 11.00 -19.28 -2.31
C GLU A 121 10.85 -19.68 -0.83
N CYS A 122 9.91 -19.04 -0.13
CA CYS A 122 9.65 -19.35 1.26
C CYS A 122 8.92 -20.68 1.35
N THR A 123 9.59 -21.66 1.94
CA THR A 123 9.04 -22.99 2.22
C THR A 123 8.24 -23.03 3.52
N ILE A 124 8.22 -21.93 4.27
CA ILE A 124 7.43 -21.79 5.49
C ILE A 124 6.06 -21.30 5.05
N GLU A 125 5.03 -22.13 5.20
CA GLU A 125 3.65 -21.72 4.95
C GLU A 125 3.35 -20.49 5.80
N ALA A 126 2.87 -19.42 5.15
CA ALA A 126 2.52 -18.19 5.82
C ALA A 126 1.47 -18.51 6.89
N THR A 127 1.85 -18.47 8.16
CA THR A 127 0.88 -18.50 9.26
C THR A 127 -0.02 -17.28 9.09
N ALA A 128 -1.25 -17.57 8.72
CA ALA A 128 -2.35 -16.63 8.56
C ALA A 128 -2.67 -15.89 9.86
#